data_AF-A0A925LCG3-F1
#
_entry.id   AF-A0A925LCG3-F1
#
_cell.length_a   1.000
_cell.length_b   1.000
_cell.length_c   1.000
_cell.angle_alpha   90.00
_cell.angle_beta   90.00
_cell.angle_gamma   90.00
#
_symmetry.space_group_name_H-M   'P 1'
#
loop_
_entity.id
_entity.type
_entity.pdbx_description
1 polymer ?
#
loop_
_entity_poly.entity_id
_entity_poly.type
_entity_poly.pdbx_seq_one_letter_code
_entity_poly.pdbx_strand_id
1 'polypeptide(L)'
;MNLLRRGLLLALAASVALLTSCASTPGASTYPPIVFVHGNGDTAALWSTTLWRFESNGWPRERLHAIDLPYPLARDTDNKPQDGRTSTGEHMQYLSAEVDKVLKATGASQVVLFGNSRGGN
;
A
#
# COMPACT_ATOMS: atom_id res chain seq x y z
N MET A 1 -24.99 34.47 38.85
CA MET A 1 -25.04 33.12 38.22
C MET A 1 -24.64 33.09 36.73
N ASN A 2 -24.61 34.21 35.99
CA ASN A 2 -24.25 34.21 34.55
C ASN A 2 -22.75 34.24 34.21
N LEU A 3 -21.89 34.76 35.10
CA LEU A 3 -20.44 34.89 34.85
C LEU A 3 -19.71 33.54 34.98
N LEU A 4 -20.07 32.73 35.98
CA LEU A 4 -19.52 31.38 36.21
C LEU A 4 -19.85 30.42 35.04
N ARG A 5 -21.06 30.49 34.48
CA ARG A 5 -21.46 29.68 33.32
C ARG A 5 -20.69 30.05 32.05
N ARG A 6 -20.44 31.35 31.81
CA ARG A 6 -19.65 31.81 30.66
C ARG A 6 -18.18 31.41 30.79
N GLY A 7 -17.60 31.49 31.99
CA GLY A 7 -16.24 31.01 32.25
C GLY A 7 -16.08 29.51 32.03
N LEU A 8 -17.05 28.73 32.48
CA LEU A 8 -17.05 27.27 32.28
C LEU A 8 -17.14 26.89 30.79
N LEU A 9 -17.97 27.59 30.02
CA LEU A 9 -18.10 27.37 28.57
C LEU A 9 -16.83 27.73 27.80
N LEU A 10 -16.15 28.82 28.17
CA LEU A 10 -14.87 29.22 27.58
C LEU A 10 -13.74 28.23 27.92
N ALA A 11 -13.69 27.76 29.17
CA ALA A 11 -12.71 26.76 29.60
C ALA A 11 -12.92 25.41 28.88
N LEU A 12 -14.17 25.00 28.66
CA LEU A 12 -14.50 23.78 27.91
C LEU A 12 -14.12 23.92 26.43
N ALA A 13 -14.38 25.07 25.81
CA ALA A 13 -13.97 25.33 24.43
C ALA A 13 -12.44 25.32 24.26
N ALA A 14 -11.70 25.91 25.20
CA ALA A 14 -10.24 25.92 25.18
C ALA A 14 -9.63 24.52 25.35
N SER A 15 -10.24 23.66 26.18
CA SER A 15 -9.76 22.28 26.39
C SER A 15 -10.07 21.37 25.20
N VAL A 16 -11.19 21.57 24.49
CA VAL A 16 -11.47 20.88 23.22
C VAL A 16 -10.47 21.29 22.12
N ALA A 17 -10.06 22.57 22.06
CA ALA A 17 -9.08 23.04 21.09
C ALA A 17 -7.66 22.51 21.32
N LEU A 18 -7.28 22.20 22.58
CA LEU A 18 -5.97 21.61 22.90
C LEU A 18 -5.90 20.11 22.59
N LEU A 19 -7.03 19.40 22.64
CA LEU A 19 -7.10 17.96 22.35
C LEU A 19 -6.92 17.63 20.86
N THR A 20 -7.23 18.57 19.95
CA THR A 20 -7.05 18.37 18.49
C THR A 20 -5.61 18.63 18.02
N SER A 21 -4.78 19.28 18.84
CA SER A 21 -3.38 19.63 18.49
C SER A 21 -2.43 18.43 18.50
N CYS A 22 -2.77 17.32 19.16
CA CYS A 22 -1.89 16.16 19.30
C CYS A 22 -2.18 15.04 18.28
N ALA A 23 -3.24 15.18 17.49
CA ALA A 23 -3.61 14.20 16.47
C ALA A 23 -3.06 14.61 15.10
N SER A 24 -1.73 14.75 14.97
CA SER A 24 -1.10 14.83 13.66
C SER A 24 -1.14 13.44 13.03
N THR A 25 -2.00 13.24 12.03
CA THR A 25 -1.89 12.05 11.18
C THR A 25 -0.50 12.06 10.53
N PRO A 26 0.25 10.95 10.54
CA PRO A 26 1.53 10.91 9.88
C PRO A 26 1.34 11.31 8.42
N GLY A 27 2.20 12.21 7.94
CA GLY A 27 2.12 12.70 6.58
C GLY A 27 2.23 11.56 5.57
N ALA A 28 1.70 11.79 4.37
CA ALA A 28 1.81 10.88 3.21
C ALA A 28 3.23 10.34 2.97
N SER A 29 4.27 11.10 3.32
CA SER A 29 5.68 10.70 3.20
C SER A 29 6.13 9.65 4.23
N THR A 30 5.42 9.48 5.35
CA THR A 30 5.76 8.50 6.40
C THR A 30 5.48 7.07 5.94
N TYR A 31 4.53 6.88 5.02
CA TYR A 31 4.11 5.58 4.53
C TYR A 31 4.39 5.46 3.03
N PRO A 32 5.58 4.99 2.62
CA PRO A 32 5.85 4.75 1.21
C PRO A 32 4.83 3.75 0.64
N PRO A 33 4.39 3.88 -0.62
CA PRO A 33 3.54 2.87 -1.24
C PRO A 33 4.27 1.52 -1.29
N ILE A 34 3.57 0.44 -0.96
CA ILE A 34 4.08 -0.93 -1.03
C ILE A 34 3.37 -1.65 -2.17
N VAL A 35 4.13 -2.29 -3.05
CA VAL A 35 3.62 -3.19 -4.08
C VAL A 35 3.95 -4.63 -3.70
N PHE A 36 2.92 -5.43 -3.44
CA PHE A 36 3.02 -6.84 -3.08
C PHE A 36 2.87 -7.70 -4.33
N VAL A 37 3.86 -8.57 -4.58
CA VAL A 37 3.95 -9.38 -5.80
C VAL A 37 3.89 -10.86 -5.39
N HIS A 38 2.82 -11.54 -5.81
CA HIS A 38 2.59 -12.95 -5.46
C HIS A 38 3.54 -13.91 -6.21
N GLY A 39 3.55 -15.17 -5.77
CA GLY A 39 4.37 -16.24 -6.32
C GLY A 39 3.87 -16.83 -7.63
N ASN A 40 4.59 -17.85 -8.09
CA ASN A 40 4.31 -18.55 -9.34
C ASN A 40 2.98 -19.32 -9.25
N GLY A 41 2.02 -19.00 -10.11
CA GLY A 41 0.70 -19.64 -10.11
C GLY A 41 -0.26 -19.16 -9.03
N ASP A 42 0.14 -18.17 -8.23
CA ASP A 42 -0.69 -17.57 -7.18
C ASP A 42 -1.52 -16.37 -7.66
N THR A 43 -2.16 -15.69 -6.71
CA THR A 43 -2.96 -14.47 -6.90
C THR A 43 -2.66 -13.44 -5.80
N ALA A 44 -3.12 -12.20 -6.00
CA ALA A 44 -3.02 -11.11 -5.03
C ALA A 44 -3.70 -11.44 -3.69
N ALA A 45 -4.71 -12.32 -3.68
CA ALA A 45 -5.50 -12.65 -2.50
C ALA A 45 -4.68 -13.21 -1.33
N LEU A 46 -3.52 -13.82 -1.60
CA LEU A 46 -2.61 -14.31 -0.55
C LEU A 46 -2.10 -13.20 0.37
N TRP A 47 -2.06 -11.97 -0.11
CA TRP A 47 -1.61 -10.82 0.67
C TRP A 47 -2.67 -10.28 1.63
N SER A 48 -3.93 -10.73 1.58
CA SER A 48 -5.03 -10.13 2.35
C SER A 48 -4.71 -10.00 3.85
N THR A 49 -4.18 -11.05 4.47
CA THR A 49 -3.85 -11.01 5.89
C THR A 49 -2.62 -10.14 6.19
N THR A 50 -1.69 -9.99 5.24
CA THR A 50 -0.55 -9.08 5.36
C THR A 50 -1.01 -7.63 5.26
N LEU A 51 -1.92 -7.32 4.32
CA LEU A 51 -2.54 -6.01 4.20
C LEU A 51 -3.23 -5.60 5.51
N TRP A 52 -4.06 -6.48 6.09
CA TRP A 52 -4.73 -6.20 7.35
C TRP A 52 -3.76 -5.95 8.51
N ARG A 53 -2.60 -6.61 8.52
CA ARG A 53 -1.56 -6.35 9.53
C ARG A 53 -0.96 -4.95 9.36
N PHE A 54 -0.68 -4.51 8.13
CA PHE A 54 -0.21 -3.15 7.87
C PHE A 54 -1.28 -2.11 8.27
N GLU A 55 -2.53 -2.31 7.86
CA GLU A 55 -3.65 -1.42 8.22
C GLU A 55 -3.84 -1.33 9.73
N SER A 56 -3.79 -2.46 10.42
CA SER A 56 -3.90 -2.53 11.89
C SER A 56 -2.74 -1.81 12.60
N ASN A 57 -1.63 -1.55 11.90
CA ASN A 57 -0.49 -0.76 12.38
C ASN A 57 -0.49 0.68 11.82
N GLY A 58 -1.63 1.15 11.30
CA GLY A 58 -1.84 2.53 10.88
C GLY A 58 -1.42 2.84 9.44
N TRP A 59 -1.05 1.84 8.64
CA TRP A 59 -0.74 2.05 7.23
C TRP A 59 -2.02 2.37 6.43
N PRO A 60 -2.08 3.46 5.66
CA PRO A 60 -3.27 3.77 4.87
C PRO A 60 -3.53 2.72 3.77
N ARG A 61 -4.79 2.31 3.56
CA ARG A 61 -5.17 1.28 2.56
C ARG A 61 -4.66 1.63 1.17
N GLU A 62 -4.75 2.89 0.80
CA GLU A 62 -4.34 3.45 -0.50
C GLU A 62 -2.83 3.41 -0.74
N ARG A 63 -2.03 3.06 0.27
CA ARG A 63 -0.59 2.83 0.15
C ARG A 63 -0.23 1.36 -0.05
N LEU A 64 -1.19 0.44 -0.02
CA LEU A 64 -0.92 -0.99 -0.06
C LEU A 64 -1.49 -1.60 -1.35
N HIS A 65 -0.64 -2.05 -2.27
CA HIS A 65 -1.04 -2.48 -3.61
C HIS A 65 -0.66 -3.95 -3.83
N ALA A 66 -1.62 -4.87 -3.70
CA ALA A 66 -1.41 -6.25 -4.11
C ALA A 66 -1.86 -6.42 -5.57
N ILE A 67 -0.94 -6.82 -6.44
CA ILE A 67 -1.20 -6.92 -7.89
C ILE A 67 -1.47 -8.36 -8.29
N ASP A 68 -2.38 -8.57 -9.24
CA ASP A 68 -2.54 -9.87 -9.93
C ASP A 68 -1.74 -9.86 -11.22
N LEU A 69 -0.85 -10.83 -11.37
CA LEU A 69 -0.01 -10.96 -12.56
C LEU A 69 -0.75 -11.74 -13.64
N PRO A 70 -0.77 -11.25 -14.90
CA PRO A 70 -1.33 -12.01 -16.00
C PRO A 70 -0.49 -13.26 -16.25
N TYR A 71 -1.14 -14.40 -16.45
CA TYR A 71 -0.48 -15.68 -16.71
C TYR A 71 0.63 -15.96 -15.66
N PRO A 72 0.26 -16.22 -14.40
CA PRO A 72 1.18 -16.16 -13.25
C PRO A 72 2.17 -17.34 -13.21
N LEU A 73 2.09 -18.28 -14.14
CA LEU A 73 3.04 -19.38 -14.30
C LEU A 73 4.23 -18.98 -15.18
N ALA A 74 5.43 -19.31 -14.72
CA ALA A 74 6.68 -19.12 -15.44
C ALA A 74 6.81 -20.13 -16.57
N ARG A 75 7.41 -19.71 -17.68
CA ARG A 75 7.83 -20.62 -18.73
C ARG A 75 8.83 -21.66 -18.19
N ASP A 76 8.76 -22.88 -18.70
CA ASP A 76 9.73 -23.94 -18.36
C ASP A 76 11.13 -23.60 -18.88
N THR A 77 11.22 -22.86 -19.97
CA THR A 77 12.45 -22.24 -20.48
C THR A 77 12.14 -20.81 -20.89
N ASP A 78 12.75 -19.83 -20.21
CA ASP A 78 12.33 -18.42 -20.29
C ASP A 78 12.29 -17.85 -21.72
N ASN A 79 13.29 -18.20 -22.53
CA ASN A 79 13.43 -17.74 -23.90
C ASN A 79 12.64 -18.56 -24.94
N LYS A 80 11.83 -19.54 -24.51
CA LYS A 80 10.95 -20.33 -25.39
C LYS A 80 9.49 -19.97 -25.11
N PRO A 81 8.72 -19.53 -26.12
CA PRO A 81 7.29 -19.30 -25.95
C PRO A 81 6.57 -20.53 -25.40
N GLN A 82 5.62 -20.30 -24.49
CA GLN A 82 4.77 -21.34 -23.91
C GLN A 82 3.39 -20.74 -23.58
N ASP A 83 2.34 -21.36 -24.10
CA ASP A 83 0.97 -20.85 -23.97
C ASP A 83 0.53 -20.78 -22.50
N GLY A 84 -0.16 -19.69 -22.16
CA GLY A 84 -0.66 -19.44 -20.82
C GLY A 84 0.41 -19.13 -19.77
N ARG A 85 1.67 -18.87 -20.20
CA ARG A 85 2.80 -18.60 -19.31
C ARG A 85 3.64 -17.41 -19.77
N THR A 86 4.29 -16.76 -18.81
CA THR A 86 5.11 -15.57 -19.03
C THR A 86 6.59 -15.84 -18.77
N SER A 87 7.44 -15.15 -19.52
CA SER A 87 8.87 -14.99 -19.23
C SER A 87 9.11 -14.06 -18.03
N THR A 88 10.34 -14.02 -17.53
CA THR A 88 10.81 -13.00 -16.58
C THR A 88 10.72 -11.61 -17.20
N GLY A 89 11.01 -11.46 -18.50
CA GLY A 89 10.92 -10.16 -19.20
C GLY A 89 9.48 -9.60 -19.23
N GLU A 90 8.50 -10.42 -19.60
CA GLU A 90 7.09 -10.03 -19.59
C GLU A 90 6.57 -9.76 -18.17
N HIS A 91 7.01 -10.57 -17.20
CA HIS A 91 6.69 -10.37 -15.78
C HIS A 91 7.20 -9.02 -15.28
N MET A 92 8.47 -8.70 -15.53
CA MET A 92 9.09 -7.44 -15.14
C MET A 92 8.47 -6.24 -15.85
N GLN A 93 8.11 -6.38 -17.13
CA GLN A 93 7.43 -5.32 -17.85
C GLN A 93 6.07 -4.99 -17.23
N TYR A 94 5.30 -6.02 -16.85
CA TYR A 94 4.02 -5.81 -16.16
C TYR A 94 4.22 -5.17 -14.79
N LEU A 95 5.16 -5.69 -13.98
CA LEU A 95 5.48 -5.12 -12.68
C LEU A 95 5.91 -3.65 -12.78
N SER A 96 6.77 -3.31 -13.74
CA SER A 96 7.19 -1.92 -13.99
C SER A 96 5.99 -1.01 -14.27
N ALA A 97 5.04 -1.46 -15.10
CA ALA A 97 3.85 -0.69 -15.41
C ALA A 97 2.93 -0.50 -14.18
N GLU A 98 2.82 -1.49 -13.30
CA GLU A 98 2.08 -1.36 -12.04
C GLU A 98 2.78 -0.41 -11.06
N VAL A 99 4.11 -0.46 -10.97
CA VAL A 99 4.89 0.50 -10.17
C VAL A 99 4.66 1.93 -10.68
N ASP A 100 4.71 2.16 -11.99
CA ASP A 100 4.45 3.48 -12.58
C ASP A 100 3.05 4.00 -12.24
N LYS A 101 2.03 3.14 -12.28
CA LYS A 101 0.66 3.49 -11.88
C LYS A 101 0.60 3.91 -10.42
N VAL A 102 1.28 3.18 -9.53
CA VAL A 102 1.32 3.48 -8.08
C VAL A 102 2.06 4.79 -7.81
N LEU A 103 3.21 5.01 -8.42
CA LEU A 103 3.96 6.27 -8.29
C LEU A 103 3.12 7.46 -8.75
N LYS A 104 2.47 7.33 -9.92
CA LYS A 104 1.58 8.37 -10.45
C LYS A 104 0.39 8.64 -9.54
N ALA A 105 -0.25 7.60 -8.99
CA ALA A 105 -1.43 7.74 -8.15
C ALA A 105 -1.11 8.35 -6.77
N THR A 106 0.08 8.07 -6.24
CA THR A 106 0.46 8.45 -4.87
C THR A 106 1.34 9.69 -4.79
N GLY A 107 1.93 10.12 -5.91
CA GLY A 107 2.93 11.20 -5.97
C GLY A 107 4.26 10.83 -5.32
N ALA A 108 4.46 9.57 -4.95
CA ALA A 108 5.72 9.10 -4.38
C ALA A 108 6.82 9.03 -5.46
N SER A 109 8.07 9.17 -5.04
CA SER A 109 9.25 9.01 -5.92
C SER A 109 9.76 7.57 -5.97
N GLN A 110 9.32 6.71 -5.05
CA GLN A 110 9.72 5.31 -4.93
C GLN A 110 8.62 4.48 -4.29
N VAL A 111 8.69 3.17 -4.50
CA VAL A 111 7.85 2.17 -3.83
C VAL A 111 8.71 1.17 -3.06
N VAL A 112 8.11 0.50 -2.09
CA VAL A 112 8.66 -0.74 -1.52
C VAL A 112 8.11 -1.92 -2.31
N LEU A 113 8.98 -2.78 -2.84
CA LEU A 113 8.57 -4.04 -3.46
C LEU A 113 8.62 -5.17 -2.44
N PHE A 114 7.52 -5.92 -2.31
CA PHE A 114 7.42 -7.08 -1.44
C PHE A 114 7.08 -8.31 -2.28
N GLY A 115 8.11 -9.04 -2.71
CA GLY A 115 7.98 -10.22 -3.56
C GLY A 115 7.93 -11.52 -2.77
N ASN A 116 7.06 -12.45 -3.16
CA ASN A 116 7.10 -13.84 -2.70
C ASN A 116 7.50 -14.76 -3.86
N SER A 117 8.47 -15.65 -3.63
CA SER A 117 8.90 -16.65 -4.62
C SER A 117 9.24 -15.99 -5.97
N ARG A 118 8.58 -16.41 -7.07
CA ARG A 118 8.72 -15.78 -8.40
C ARG A 118 8.50 -14.28 -8.40
N GLY A 119 7.64 -13.73 -7.54
CA GLY A 119 7.40 -12.29 -7.47
C GLY A 119 8.61 -11.46 -7.02
N GLY A 120 9.71 -12.09 -6.62
CA GLY A 120 11.00 -11.43 -6.34
C GLY A 120 12.06 -11.61 -7.45
N ASN A 121 11.72 -12.17 -8.61
CA ASN A 121 12.61 -12.41 -9.76
C ASN A 121 12.42 -11.32 -10.81
#